data_AF-A0A1F6MQL8-F1
#
_entry.id   AF-A0A1F6MQL8-F1
#
_cell.length_a   1.000
_cell.length_b   1.000
_cell.length_c   1.000
_cell.angle_alpha   90.00
_cell.angle_beta   90.00
_cell.angle_gamma   90.00
#
_symmetry.space_group_name_H-M   'P 1'
#
loop_
_entity.id
_entity.type
_entity.pdbx_description
1 polymer ?
#
loop_
_entity_poly.entity_id
_entity_poly.type
_entity_poly.pdbx_seq_one_letter_code
_entity_poly.pdbx_strand_id
1 'polypeptide(L)' 'MRTKHMTKSAAVTLPLTALKCLYKSARGKKIVCEIDVAALKRINEPNTLDEMVAEARLEQALGKTKSFTSPAALIKELNS' A
#
# COMPACT_ATOMS: atom_id res chain seq x y z
N MET A 1 -3.81 11.80 24.26
CA MET A 1 -2.58 11.15 23.76
C MET A 1 -2.84 10.74 22.31
N ARG A 2 -2.33 11.48 21.31
CA ARG A 2 -2.54 11.16 19.88
C ARG A 2 -1.49 10.11 19.47
N THR A 3 -1.88 8.85 19.36
CA THR A 3 -1.04 7.83 18.73
C THR A 3 -1.01 8.11 17.23
N LYS A 4 0.10 8.71 16.78
CA LYS A 4 0.38 8.91 15.36
C LYS A 4 0.68 7.52 14.79
N HIS A 5 -0.34 6.81 14.29
CA HIS A 5 -0.10 5.63 13.47
C HIS A 5 0.68 6.10 12.24
N MET A 6 2.00 5.88 12.27
CA MET A 6 2.82 6.03 11.08
C MET A 6 2.31 4.96 10.11
N THR A 7 1.49 5.37 9.14
CA THR A 7 1.20 4.55 7.97
C THR A 7 2.54 4.28 7.32
N LYS A 8 3.12 3.09 7.57
CA LYS A 8 4.30 2.64 6.83
C LYS A 8 3.91 2.74 5.36
N SER A 9 4.66 3.56 4.62
CA SER A 9 4.48 3.67 3.18
C SER A 9 4.51 2.26 2.60
N ALA A 10 3.62 1.96 1.65
CA ALA A 10 3.58 0.66 1.00
C ALA A 10 4.98 0.32 0.49
N ALA A 11 5.62 -0.67 1.10
CA ALA A 11 6.98 -1.05 0.81
C ALA A 11 6.95 -2.33 -0.02
N VAL A 12 7.46 -2.26 -1.24
CA VAL A 12 7.65 -3.45 -2.06
C VAL A 12 8.97 -4.10 -1.65
N THR A 13 8.89 -5.33 -1.14
CA THR A 13 10.08 -6.12 -0.83
C THR A 13 10.63 -6.71 -2.12
N LEU A 14 11.88 -6.36 -2.44
CA LEU A 14 12.61 -6.85 -3.61
C LEU A 14 13.72 -7.80 -3.13
N PRO A 15 13.49 -9.12 -3.14
CA PRO A 15 14.55 -10.07 -2.81
C PRO A 15 15.65 -10.01 -3.89
N LEU A 16 16.89 -9.76 -3.48
CA LEU A 16 18.03 -9.68 -4.40
C LEU A 16 18.25 -10.99 -5.16
N THR A 17 17.84 -12.13 -4.58
CA THR A 17 17.87 -13.45 -5.22
C THR A 17 16.89 -13.58 -6.38
N ALA A 18 15.85 -12.76 -6.44
CA ALA A 18 14.88 -12.74 -7.55
C ALA A 18 15.32 -11.83 -8.71
N LEU A 19 16.42 -11.08 -8.54
CA LEU A 19 16.96 -10.19 -9.57
C LEU A 19 17.98 -10.94 -10.44
N LYS A 20 17.69 -11.05 -11.74
CA LYS A 20 18.66 -11.53 -12.72
C LYS A 20 19.43 -10.35 -13.28
N CYS A 21 20.73 -10.28 -13.00
CA CYS A 21 21.58 -9.23 -13.55
C CYS A 21 21.70 -9.42 -15.07
N LEU A 22 21.30 -8.41 -15.84
CA LEU A 22 21.43 -8.39 -17.30
C LEU A 22 22.68 -7.65 -17.74
N TYR A 23 22.99 -6.55 -17.06
CA TYR A 23 24.12 -5.72 -17.40
C TYR A 23 24.67 -5.03 -16.16
N LYS A 24 26.00 -5.07 -16.04
CA LYS A 24 26.75 -4.33 -15.03
C LYS A 24 27.73 -3.41 -15.75
N SER A 25 27.60 -2.11 -15.53
CA SER A 25 28.59 -1.17 -16.05
C SER A 25 29.90 -1.32 -15.29
N ALA A 26 31.02 -1.48 -16.00
CA ALA A 26 32.35 -1.52 -15.39
C ALA A 26 32.83 -0.11 -14.94
N ARG A 27 32.32 0.95 -15.56
CA ARG A 27 32.65 2.35 -15.24
C ARG A 27 31.61 3.06 -14.38
N GLY A 28 30.37 2.59 -14.37
CA GLY A 28 29.26 3.23 -13.66
C GLY A 28 28.79 2.43 -12.44
N LYS A 29 28.35 3.13 -11.38
CA LYS A 29 27.72 2.53 -10.19
C LYS A 29 26.27 2.04 -10.45
N LYS A 30 25.97 1.61 -11.68
CA LYS A 30 24.61 1.23 -12.11
C LYS A 30 24.59 -0.21 -12.61
N ILE A 31 23.51 -0.91 -12.26
CA ILE A 31 23.24 -2.30 -12.62
C ILE A 31 21.83 -2.34 -13.21
N VAL A 32 21.65 -3.08 -14.30
CA VAL A 32 20.36 -3.37 -14.90
C VAL A 32 20.02 -4.82 -14.59
N CYS A 33 18.89 -5.03 -13.92
CA CYS A 33 18.39 -6.35 -13.56
C CYS A 33 17.00 -6.57 -14.14
N GLU A 34 16.71 -7.81 -14.49
CA GLU A 34 15.39 -8.32 -14.80
C GLU A 34 14.77 -8.94 -13.54
N ILE A 35 13.46 -8.76 -13.37
CA ILE A 35 12.69 -9.40 -12.31
C ILE A 35 11.36 -9.90 -12.87
N ASP A 36 10.94 -11.10 -12.47
CA ASP A 36 9.60 -11.60 -12.77
C ASP A 36 8.57 -10.90 -11.88
N VAL A 37 7.71 -10.09 -12.51
CA VAL A 37 6.64 -9.34 -11.86
C VAL A 37 5.58 -10.27 -11.26
N ALA A 38 5.29 -11.42 -11.88
CA ALA A 38 4.31 -12.36 -11.36
C ALA A 38 4.83 -13.07 -10.09
N ALA A 39 6.13 -13.36 -10.03
CA ALA A 39 6.77 -13.82 -8.80
C ALA A 39 6.81 -12.72 -7.72
N LEU A 40 7.11 -11.47 -8.10
CA LEU A 40 7.16 -10.35 -7.16
C LEU A 40 5.81 -10.07 -6.50
N LYS A 41 4.72 -10.16 -7.27
CA LYS A 41 3.35 -10.00 -6.77
C LYS A 41 2.98 -11.08 -5.74
N ARG A 42 3.42 -12.32 -5.93
CA ARG A 42 3.19 -13.41 -4.96
C ARG A 42 3.93 -13.20 -3.65
N ILE A 43 5.15 -12.66 -3.70
CA ILE A 43 5.97 -12.41 -2.50
C ILE A 43 5.42 -11.19 -1.72
N ASN A 44 4.85 -10.23 -2.44
CA ASN A 44 4.23 -9.03 -1.87
C ASN A 44 2.70 -9.13 -1.94
N GLU A 45 2.16 -10.34 -1.75
CA GLU A 45 0.72 -10.52 -1.76
C GLU A 45 0.12 -9.57 -0.70
N PRO A 46 -0.78 -8.66 -1.10
CA PRO A 46 -1.29 -7.65 -0.20
C PRO A 46 -1.99 -8.36 0.95
N ASN A 47 -1.64 -7.98 2.18
CA ASN A 47 -2.34 -8.51 3.32
C ASN A 47 -3.79 -8.03 3.25
N THR A 48 -4.76 -8.85 3.68
CA THR A 48 -6.20 -8.52 3.61
C THR A 48 -6.49 -7.15 4.24
N LEU A 49 -5.73 -6.76 5.27
CA LEU A 49 -5.80 -5.42 5.87
C LEU A 49 -5.36 -4.30 4.93
N ASP A 50 -4.31 -4.52 4.13
CA ASP A 50 -3.85 -3.53 3.16
C ASP A 50 -4.86 -3.36 2.02
N GLU A 51 -5.51 -4.46 1.59
CA GLU A 51 -6.62 -4.42 0.62
C GLU A 51 -7.81 -3.63 1.16
N MET A 52 -8.25 -3.92 2.38
CA MET A 52 -9.33 -3.19 3.05
C MET A 52 -9.02 -1.70 3.20
N VAL A 53 -7.77 -1.35 3.53
CA VAL A 53 -7.36 0.06 3.65
C VAL A 53 -7.31 0.74 2.28
N ALA A 54 -6.85 0.04 1.25
CA ALA A 54 -6.83 0.57 -0.11
C ALA A 54 -8.25 0.83 -0.63
N GLU A 55 -9.17 -0.10 -0.39
CA GLU A 55 -10.57 0.02 -0.75
C GLU A 55 -11.26 1.16 0.00
N ALA A 56 -11.10 1.25 1.32
CA ALA A 56 -11.64 2.35 2.12
C ALA A 56 -11.14 3.73 1.66
N ARG A 57 -9.87 3.84 1.25
CA ARG A 57 -9.32 5.08 0.66
C ARG A 57 -9.93 5.40 -0.69
N LEU A 58 -10.17 4.38 -1.51
CA LEU A 58 -10.85 4.52 -2.81
C LEU A 58 -12.29 5.00 -2.62
N GLU A 59 -13.04 4.39 -1.70
CA GLU A 59 -14.40 4.81 -1.38
C GLU A 59 -14.46 6.24 -0.85
N GLN A 60 -13.48 6.63 -0.03
CA GLN A 60 -13.35 8.01 0.45
C GLN A 60 -13.08 8.98 -0.70
N ALA A 61 -12.16 8.66 -1.60
CA ALA A 61 -11.85 9.48 -2.77
C ALA A 61 -13.05 9.60 -3.74
N LEU A 62 -13.86 8.55 -3.84
CA LEU A 62 -15.08 8.51 -4.64
C LEU A 62 -16.29 9.18 -3.97
N GLY A 63 -16.14 9.71 -2.75
CA GLY A 63 -17.21 10.39 -2.02
C GLY A 63 -18.33 9.45 -1.55
N LYS A 64 -18.09 8.13 -1.54
CA LYS A 64 -19.05 7.13 -1.05
C LYS A 64 -19.07 7.00 0.47
N THR A 65 -18.15 7.66 1.16
CA THR A 65 -18.05 7.64 2.62
C THR A 65 -18.65 8.90 3.24
N LYS A 66 -19.41 8.76 4.33
CA LYS A 66 -19.83 9.87 5.18
C LYS A 66 -18.86 10.02 6.35
N SER A 67 -18.34 11.21 6.56
CA SER A 67 -17.51 11.54 7.72
C SER A 67 -18.34 12.32 8.75
N PHE A 68 -18.24 11.92 10.01
CA PHE A 68 -18.92 12.59 11.12
C PHE A 68 -17.89 13.18 12.06
N THR A 69 -18.04 14.46 12.38
CA THR A 69 -17.15 15.20 13.28
C THR A 69 -17.56 15.10 14.74
N SER A 70 -18.78 14.65 15.03
CA SER A 70 -19.28 14.44 16.39
C SER A 70 -20.00 13.10 16.53
N PRO A 71 -19.89 12.44 17.70
CA PRO A 71 -20.63 11.21 17.99
C PRO A 71 -22.15 11.42 17.88
N ALA A 72 -22.66 12.59 18.27
CA ALA A 72 -24.09 12.90 18.18
C ALA A 72 -24.59 12.93 16.72
N ALA A 73 -23.79 13.45 15.79
CA ALA A 73 -24.14 13.46 14.36
C ALA A 73 -24.17 12.04 13.78
N LEU A 74 -23.24 11.17 14.19
CA LEU A 74 -23.25 9.76 13.80
C LEU A 74 -24.48 9.02 14.35
N ILE A 75 -24.78 9.18 15.63
CA ILE A 75 -25.93 8.53 16.27
C ILE A 75 -27.24 8.97 15.63
N LYS A 76 -27.36 10.25 15.26
CA LYS A 76 -28.53 10.77 14.56
C LYS A 76 -28.72 10.08 13.22
N GLU A 77 -27.66 9.95 12.41
CA GLU A 77 -27.72 9.27 11.11
C GLU A 77 -28.13 7.79 11.27
N LEU A 78 -27.56 7.07 12.24
CA LEU A 78 -27.83 5.65 12.44
C LEU A 78 -29.27 5.35 12.91
N ASN A 79 -29.91 6.33 13.54
CA ASN A 79 -31.30 6.23 14.02
C ASN A 79 -32.32 6.86 13.04
N SER A 80 -31.87 7.28 11.84
CA SER A 80 -32.72 7.80 10.75
C SER A 80 -33.14 6.67 9.82
#